data_AF-A0A8J5CCX9-F1
#
_entry.id   AF-A0A8J5CCX9-F1
#
_cell.length_a   1.000
_cell.length_b   1.000
_cell.length_c   1.000
_cell.angle_alpha   90.00
_cell.angle_beta   90.00
_cell.angle_gamma   90.00
#
_symmetry.space_group_name_H-M   'P 1'
#
loop_
_entity.id
_entity.type
_entity.pdbx_description
1 polymer ?
#
loop_
_entity_poly.entity_id
_entity_poly.type
_entity_poly.pdbx_seq_one_letter_code
_entity_poly.pdbx_strand_id
1 'polypeptide(L)'
;MTADDDIIKQTTKLLVVGNTLQRIFSYCSREVKMELFRSHCYSIYCNSLWSRFKVATLNRLKVCHNDILKRLLGLPRWCSSSLAFARNGVNNLDVIRRHSVFSLKEYVGQEWLSRALSLNSKIEELCKGMGLRFVDGWDTFYGKHSMYTRDGVHLSKMGTEAYGDQLEKAVSSMRSSWSSSPLTVVHMRQFSSHWAKVVLLAGLDKTRLGQPGLARLSKTVSAPD
;
A
#
# COMPACT_ATOMS: atom_id res chain seq x y z
N MET A 1 -12.51 -2.03 -21.40
CA MET A 1 -11.73 -3.29 -21.56
C MET A 1 -11.86 -4.05 -20.26
N THR A 2 -12.45 -5.25 -20.30
CA THR A 2 -12.65 -6.07 -19.10
C THR A 2 -11.39 -6.89 -18.80
N ALA A 3 -11.23 -7.38 -17.57
CA ALA A 3 -10.08 -8.24 -17.24
C ALA A 3 -10.06 -9.53 -18.08
N ASP A 4 -11.22 -10.05 -18.48
CA ASP A 4 -11.30 -11.18 -19.40
C ASP A 4 -10.70 -10.84 -20.78
N ASP A 5 -10.98 -9.65 -21.33
CA ASP A 5 -10.40 -9.21 -22.61
C ASP A 5 -8.87 -9.13 -22.54
N ASP A 6 -8.35 -8.60 -21.43
CA ASP A 6 -6.91 -8.51 -21.19
C ASP A 6 -6.27 -9.89 -21.07
N ILE A 7 -6.90 -10.82 -20.34
CA ILE A 7 -6.40 -12.20 -20.21
C ILE A 7 -6.38 -12.88 -21.59
N ILE A 8 -7.42 -12.69 -22.41
CA ILE A 8 -7.46 -13.25 -23.77
C ILE A 8 -6.32 -12.66 -24.61
N LYS A 9 -6.11 -11.34 -24.57
CA LYS A 9 -5.01 -10.66 -25.26
C LYS A 9 -3.64 -11.20 -24.83
N GLN A 10 -3.41 -11.37 -23.52
CA GLN A 10 -2.16 -11.95 -23.01
C GLN A 10 -2.01 -13.42 -23.42
N THR A 11 -3.11 -14.18 -23.49
CA THR A 11 -3.11 -15.58 -23.95
C THR A 11 -2.66 -15.67 -25.41
N THR A 12 -3.22 -14.83 -26.28
CA THR A 12 -2.84 -14.78 -27.70
C THR A 12 -1.37 -14.38 -27.86
N LYS A 13 -0.89 -13.39 -27.11
CA LYS A 13 0.53 -13.00 -27.07
C LYS A 13 1.43 -14.20 -26.71
N LEU A 14 1.08 -14.94 -25.65
CA LEU A 14 1.87 -16.10 -25.23
C LEU A 14 1.86 -17.22 -26.27
N LEU A 15 0.73 -17.48 -26.94
CA LEU A 15 0.68 -18.48 -28.01
C LEU A 15 1.64 -18.12 -29.15
N VAL A 16 1.63 -16.86 -29.59
CA VAL A 16 2.52 -16.38 -30.66
C VAL A 16 3.99 -16.50 -30.24
N VAL A 17 4.32 -16.04 -29.04
CA VAL A 17 5.67 -16.14 -28.48
C VAL A 17 6.11 -17.60 -28.36
N GLY A 18 5.29 -18.45 -27.77
CA GLY A 18 5.61 -19.87 -27.56
C GLY A 18 5.87 -20.61 -28.86
N ASN A 19 5.06 -20.37 -29.90
CA ASN A 19 5.27 -20.95 -31.23
C ASN A 19 6.57 -20.43 -31.87
N THR A 20 6.83 -19.13 -31.72
CA THR A 20 8.07 -18.51 -32.23
C THR A 20 9.30 -19.10 -31.55
N LEU A 21 9.29 -19.20 -30.22
CA LEU A 21 10.39 -19.75 -29.45
C LEU A 21 10.65 -21.22 -29.82
N GLN A 22 9.59 -22.02 -29.94
CA GLN A 22 9.71 -23.41 -30.35
C GLN A 22 10.30 -23.55 -31.75
N ARG A 23 9.91 -22.69 -32.70
CA ARG A 23 10.37 -22.77 -34.09
C ARG A 23 11.84 -22.34 -34.23
N ILE A 24 12.22 -21.25 -33.59
CA ILE A 24 13.55 -20.64 -33.76
C ILE A 24 14.60 -21.33 -32.88
N PHE A 25 14.24 -21.68 -31.64
CA PHE A 25 15.18 -22.20 -30.63
C PHE A 25 14.97 -23.69 -30.37
N SER A 26 14.46 -24.44 -31.35
CA SER A 26 14.21 -25.88 -31.25
C SER A 26 15.48 -26.67 -30.89
N TYR A 27 16.61 -26.31 -31.51
CA TYR A 27 17.91 -26.97 -31.35
C TYR A 27 18.79 -26.38 -30.24
N CYS A 28 18.31 -25.37 -29.51
CA CYS A 28 19.08 -24.77 -28.43
C CYS A 28 19.16 -25.66 -27.19
N SER A 29 20.18 -25.42 -26.36
CA SER A 29 20.34 -26.11 -25.08
C SER A 29 19.15 -25.87 -24.16
N ARG A 30 18.98 -26.76 -23.18
CA ARG A 30 17.91 -26.68 -22.21
C ARG A 30 17.96 -25.36 -21.43
N GLU A 31 19.16 -24.93 -21.05
CA GLU A 31 19.41 -23.73 -20.26
C GLU A 31 18.95 -22.48 -21.00
N VAL A 32 19.27 -22.38 -22.30
CA VAL A 32 18.82 -21.27 -23.17
C VAL A 32 17.29 -21.26 -23.28
N LYS A 33 16.67 -22.42 -23.47
CA LYS A 33 15.20 -22.53 -23.54
C LYS A 33 14.54 -22.10 -22.23
N MET A 34 15.13 -22.44 -21.09
CA MET A 34 14.63 -22.02 -19.78
C MET A 34 14.71 -20.51 -19.61
N GLU A 35 15.80 -19.88 -20.06
CA GLU A 35 15.96 -18.43 -19.94
C GLU A 35 15.02 -17.66 -20.86
N LEU A 36 14.85 -18.14 -22.10
CA LEU A 36 13.85 -17.60 -23.03
C LEU A 36 12.43 -17.72 -22.46
N PHE A 37 12.12 -18.84 -21.81
CA PHE A 37 10.84 -19.04 -21.15
C PHE A 37 10.64 -18.05 -20.00
N ARG A 38 11.64 -17.85 -19.12
CA ARG A 38 11.56 -16.86 -18.03
C ARG A 38 11.37 -15.44 -18.58
N SER A 39 12.20 -15.04 -19.54
CA SER A 39 12.16 -13.70 -20.11
C SER A 39 10.82 -13.38 -20.78
N HIS A 40 10.32 -14.27 -21.63
CA HIS A 40 9.16 -13.98 -22.46
C HIS A 40 7.83 -14.46 -21.89
N CYS A 41 7.81 -15.58 -21.15
CA CYS A 41 6.57 -16.16 -20.63
C CYS A 41 6.18 -15.68 -19.23
N TYR A 42 7.08 -15.01 -18.49
CA TYR A 42 6.73 -14.41 -17.19
C TYR A 42 6.21 -12.98 -17.32
N SER A 43 6.51 -12.30 -18.43
CA SER A 43 6.09 -10.92 -18.71
C SER A 43 4.61 -10.83 -19.14
N ILE A 44 3.73 -11.12 -18.17
CA ILE A 44 2.28 -11.05 -18.32
C ILE A 44 1.81 -9.71 -17.76
N TYR A 45 1.48 -8.83 -18.68
CA TYR A 45 1.16 -7.44 -18.35
C TYR A 45 -0.12 -7.34 -17.51
N CYS A 46 -0.09 -6.47 -16.50
CA CYS A 46 -1.21 -6.15 -15.59
C CYS A 46 -1.86 -7.35 -14.89
N ASN A 47 -1.17 -8.50 -14.79
CA ASN A 47 -1.74 -9.70 -14.18
C ASN A 47 -2.17 -9.52 -12.71
N SER A 48 -1.56 -8.56 -12.00
CA SER A 48 -1.87 -8.20 -10.62
C SER A 48 -3.14 -7.37 -10.47
N LEU A 49 -3.63 -6.76 -11.54
CA LEU A 49 -4.84 -5.92 -11.54
C LEU A 49 -6.12 -6.70 -11.84
N TRP A 50 -6.00 -7.97 -12.23
CA TRP A 50 -7.15 -8.82 -12.54
C TRP A 50 -7.86 -9.27 -11.26
N SER A 51 -8.96 -8.58 -10.92
CA SER A 51 -9.78 -8.87 -9.74
C SER A 51 -11.10 -9.58 -10.08
N ARG A 52 -11.68 -9.29 -11.25
CA ARG A 52 -12.96 -9.85 -11.71
C ARG A 52 -12.81 -10.42 -13.11
N PHE A 53 -12.72 -11.74 -13.22
CA PHE A 53 -12.56 -12.46 -14.48
C PHE A 53 -13.22 -13.83 -14.38
N LYS A 54 -13.54 -14.44 -15.53
CA LYS A 54 -14.03 -15.82 -15.57
C LYS A 54 -12.88 -16.78 -15.31
N VAL A 55 -13.08 -17.73 -14.41
CA VAL A 55 -12.10 -18.78 -14.09
C VAL A 55 -11.71 -19.56 -15.35
N ALA A 56 -12.66 -19.81 -16.26
CA ALA A 56 -12.41 -20.46 -17.54
C ALA A 56 -11.39 -19.70 -18.40
N THR A 57 -11.46 -18.37 -18.45
CA THR A 57 -10.52 -17.54 -19.22
C THR A 57 -9.11 -17.64 -18.66
N LEU A 58 -8.96 -17.53 -17.33
CA LEU A 58 -7.67 -17.66 -16.66
C LEU A 58 -7.09 -19.08 -16.82
N ASN A 59 -7.94 -20.13 -16.77
CA ASN A 59 -7.50 -21.50 -17.00
C ASN A 59 -6.94 -21.72 -18.41
N ARG A 60 -7.49 -21.05 -19.44
CA ARG A 60 -6.92 -21.10 -20.80
C ARG A 60 -5.52 -20.51 -20.84
N LEU A 61 -5.31 -19.37 -20.19
CA LEU A 61 -3.97 -18.76 -20.05
C LEU A 61 -2.99 -19.71 -19.34
N LYS A 62 -3.44 -20.34 -18.24
CA LYS A 62 -2.65 -21.31 -17.47
C LYS A 62 -2.25 -22.53 -18.29
N VAL A 63 -3.21 -23.12 -19.02
CA VAL A 63 -2.93 -24.26 -19.91
C VAL A 63 -1.96 -23.86 -21.02
N CYS A 64 -2.15 -22.70 -21.64
CA CYS A 64 -1.23 -22.16 -22.64
C CYS A 64 0.21 -22.04 -22.09
N HIS A 65 0.38 -21.41 -20.93
CA HIS A 65 1.69 -21.25 -20.29
C HIS A 65 2.37 -22.60 -19.99
N ASN A 66 1.61 -23.58 -19.48
CA ASN A 66 2.10 -24.92 -19.22
C ASN A 66 2.49 -25.67 -20.51
N ASP A 67 1.70 -25.55 -21.56
CA ASP A 67 1.94 -26.20 -22.83
C ASP A 67 3.15 -25.59 -23.57
N ILE A 68 3.46 -24.30 -23.38
CA ILE A 68 4.68 -23.69 -23.94
C ILE A 68 5.93 -24.33 -23.32
N LEU A 69 6.01 -24.44 -22.00
CA LEU A 69 7.16 -25.07 -21.33
C LEU A 69 7.36 -26.50 -21.80
N LYS A 70 6.28 -27.31 -21.83
CA LYS A 70 6.34 -28.70 -22.30
C LYS A 70 6.82 -28.78 -23.75
N ARG A 71 6.31 -27.91 -24.64
CA ARG A 71 6.73 -27.89 -26.05
C ARG A 71 8.18 -27.48 -26.24
N LEU A 72 8.67 -26.46 -25.52
CA LEU A 72 10.07 -26.05 -25.59
C LEU A 72 11.03 -27.16 -25.16
N LEU A 73 10.66 -27.92 -24.13
CA LEU A 73 11.44 -29.01 -23.58
C LEU A 73 11.21 -30.36 -24.28
N GLY A 74 10.34 -30.43 -25.30
CA GLY A 74 10.00 -31.68 -25.98
C GLY A 74 9.32 -32.72 -25.09
N LEU A 75 8.63 -32.29 -24.03
CA LEU A 75 7.98 -33.18 -23.08
C LEU A 75 6.63 -33.69 -23.62
N PRO A 76 6.25 -34.96 -23.34
CA PRO A 76 4.95 -35.48 -23.73
C PRO A 76 3.79 -34.69 -23.14
N ARG A 77 2.66 -34.62 -23.85
CA ARG A 77 1.50 -33.82 -23.46
C ARG A 77 0.89 -34.25 -22.12
N TRP A 78 0.90 -35.56 -21.84
CA TRP A 78 0.40 -36.20 -20.62
C TRP A 78 1.36 -36.11 -19.43
N CYS A 79 2.57 -35.58 -19.63
CA CYS A 79 3.49 -35.33 -18.53
C CYS A 79 2.89 -34.28 -17.56
N SER A 80 3.04 -34.54 -16.26
CA SER A 80 2.58 -33.61 -15.22
C SER A 80 3.23 -32.24 -15.38
N SER A 81 2.40 -31.22 -15.60
CA SER A 81 2.90 -29.85 -15.74
C SER A 81 3.58 -29.38 -14.46
N SER A 82 2.99 -29.61 -13.29
CA SER A 82 3.58 -29.25 -12.00
C SER A 82 4.96 -29.89 -11.80
N LEU A 83 5.12 -31.16 -12.18
CA LEU A 83 6.41 -31.84 -12.13
C LEU A 83 7.42 -31.25 -13.12
N ALA A 84 6.97 -30.88 -14.33
CA ALA A 84 7.83 -30.19 -15.29
C ALA A 84 8.33 -28.85 -14.75
N PHE A 85 7.48 -28.05 -14.10
CA PHE A 85 7.90 -26.80 -13.46
C PHE A 85 8.91 -27.04 -12.32
N ALA A 86 8.61 -28.02 -11.44
CA ALA A 86 9.46 -28.35 -10.30
C ALA A 86 10.85 -28.86 -10.72
N ARG A 87 10.93 -29.81 -11.66
CA ARG A 87 12.20 -30.39 -12.15
C ARG A 87 13.08 -29.39 -12.90
N ASN A 88 12.50 -28.31 -13.41
CA ASN A 88 13.22 -27.27 -14.15
C ASN A 88 13.48 -26.02 -13.30
N GLY A 89 13.08 -26.00 -12.02
CA GLY A 89 13.28 -24.84 -11.14
C GLY A 89 12.63 -23.57 -11.71
N VAL A 90 11.40 -23.67 -12.21
CA VAL A 90 10.64 -22.53 -12.73
C VAL A 90 9.27 -22.41 -12.07
N ASN A 91 8.87 -21.17 -11.88
CA ASN A 91 7.56 -20.79 -11.40
C ASN A 91 6.49 -21.01 -12.47
N ASN A 92 5.33 -21.52 -12.03
CA ASN A 92 4.13 -21.58 -12.85
C ASN A 92 3.38 -20.24 -12.81
N LEU A 93 2.35 -20.12 -13.64
CA LEU A 93 1.54 -18.90 -13.75
C LEU A 93 0.97 -18.43 -12.41
N ASP A 94 0.53 -19.35 -11.55
CA ASP A 94 -0.08 -19.01 -10.26
C ASP A 94 0.94 -18.40 -9.30
N VAL A 95 2.18 -18.90 -9.32
CA VAL A 95 3.29 -18.34 -8.55
C VAL A 95 3.66 -16.96 -9.08
N ILE A 96 3.86 -16.83 -10.41
CA ILE A 96 4.19 -15.55 -11.06
C ILE A 96 3.16 -14.47 -10.69
N ARG A 97 1.88 -14.81 -10.81
CA ARG A 97 0.79 -13.87 -10.48
C ARG A 97 0.78 -13.48 -9.01
N ARG A 98 0.99 -14.44 -8.09
CA ARG A 98 1.09 -14.14 -6.66
C ARG A 98 2.24 -13.20 -6.34
N HIS A 99 3.41 -13.40 -6.96
CA HIS A 99 4.53 -12.48 -6.81
C HIS A 99 4.18 -11.07 -7.33
N SER A 100 3.57 -10.96 -8.51
CA SER A 100 3.16 -9.65 -9.06
C SER A 100 2.14 -8.93 -8.17
N VAL A 101 1.17 -9.65 -7.60
CA VAL A 101 0.19 -9.08 -6.66
C VAL A 101 0.87 -8.63 -5.36
N PHE A 102 1.76 -9.45 -4.82
CA PHE A 102 2.51 -9.12 -3.60
C PHE A 102 3.38 -7.88 -3.81
N SER A 103 4.17 -7.84 -4.88
CA SER A 103 4.99 -6.68 -5.22
C SER A 103 4.14 -5.42 -5.35
N LEU A 104 3.03 -5.46 -6.09
CA LEU A 104 2.14 -4.29 -6.22
C LEU A 104 1.61 -3.82 -4.86
N LYS A 105 1.20 -4.76 -4.00
CA LYS A 105 0.73 -4.44 -2.64
C LYS A 105 1.81 -3.74 -1.82
N GLU A 106 3.04 -4.26 -1.84
CA GLU A 106 4.17 -3.66 -1.13
C GLU A 106 4.48 -2.25 -1.67
N TYR A 107 4.54 -2.08 -3.00
CA TYR A 107 4.79 -0.77 -3.61
C TYR A 107 3.76 0.27 -3.20
N VAL A 108 2.47 -0.07 -3.28
CA VAL A 108 1.38 0.84 -2.87
C VAL A 108 1.48 1.16 -1.37
N GLY A 109 1.84 0.17 -0.54
CA GLY A 109 2.08 0.40 0.89
C GLY A 109 3.24 1.35 1.18
N GLN A 110 4.36 1.19 0.47
CA GLN A 110 5.54 2.06 0.61
C GLN A 110 5.28 3.48 0.09
N GLU A 111 4.50 3.63 -0.97
CA GLU A 111 4.09 4.95 -1.47
C GLU A 111 3.23 5.68 -0.44
N TRP A 112 2.24 4.98 0.15
CA TRP A 112 1.45 5.54 1.25
C TRP A 112 2.34 5.97 2.41
N LEU A 113 3.31 5.14 2.81
CA LEU A 113 4.23 5.42 3.91
C LEU A 113 5.00 6.71 3.67
N SER A 114 5.56 6.84 2.46
CA SER A 114 6.32 8.03 2.04
C SER A 114 5.46 9.29 2.07
N ARG A 115 4.22 9.21 1.58
CA ARG A 115 3.27 10.34 1.59
C ARG A 115 2.86 10.73 3.01
N ALA A 116 2.63 9.76 3.88
CA ALA A 116 2.25 9.99 5.27
C ALA A 116 3.39 10.67 6.05
N LEU A 117 4.63 10.18 5.91
CA LEU A 117 5.82 10.79 6.51
C LEU A 117 6.05 12.23 6.01
N SER A 118 5.90 12.45 4.70
CA SER A 118 6.00 13.79 4.11
C SER A 118 4.92 14.75 4.65
N LEU A 119 3.67 14.27 4.80
CA LEU A 119 2.62 15.11 5.38
C LEU A 119 2.91 15.42 6.85
N ASN A 120 3.30 14.43 7.65
CA ASN A 120 3.63 14.64 9.06
C ASN A 120 4.72 15.69 9.22
N SER A 121 5.79 15.60 8.41
CA SER A 121 6.89 16.59 8.41
C SER A 121 6.38 17.99 8.07
N LYS A 122 5.52 18.11 7.05
CA LYS A 122 4.95 19.40 6.64
C LYS A 122 4.00 19.99 7.69
N ILE A 123 3.21 19.15 8.35
CA ILE A 123 2.34 19.58 9.44
C ILE A 123 3.18 20.06 10.61
N GLU A 124 4.24 19.33 10.98
CA GLU A 124 5.15 19.73 12.06
C GLU A 124 5.78 21.10 11.78
N GLU A 125 6.27 21.34 10.57
CA GLU A 125 6.80 22.65 10.14
C GLU A 125 5.76 23.77 10.28
N LEU A 126 4.52 23.53 9.83
CA LEU A 126 3.43 24.50 9.97
C LEU A 126 3.10 24.77 11.43
N CYS A 127 3.09 23.73 12.28
CA CYS A 127 2.89 23.87 13.72
C CYS A 127 3.96 24.78 14.33
N LYS A 128 5.24 24.49 14.02
CA LYS A 128 6.39 25.29 14.49
C LYS A 128 6.27 26.75 14.05
N GLY A 129 5.92 26.99 12.78
CA GLY A 129 5.72 28.34 12.24
C GLY A 129 4.60 29.13 12.94
N MET A 130 3.57 28.42 13.42
CA MET A 130 2.45 29.00 14.17
C MET A 130 2.68 29.05 15.70
N GLY A 131 3.83 28.58 16.20
CA GLY A 131 4.07 28.45 17.65
C GLY A 131 3.24 27.35 18.32
N LEU A 132 2.73 26.39 17.55
CA LEU A 132 1.98 25.22 18.03
C LEU A 132 2.95 24.06 18.29
N ARG A 133 2.67 23.27 19.33
CA ARG A 133 3.39 22.00 19.55
C ARG A 133 2.73 20.89 18.73
N PHE A 134 3.52 20.27 17.87
CA PHE A 134 3.14 19.05 17.17
C PHE A 134 3.33 17.83 18.08
N VAL A 135 2.35 16.93 18.10
CA VAL A 135 2.42 15.66 18.84
C VAL A 135 2.46 14.55 17.81
N ASP A 136 3.63 13.92 17.66
CA ASP A 136 3.78 12.81 16.74
C ASP A 136 3.30 11.49 17.39
N GLY A 137 2.26 10.91 16.82
CA GLY A 137 1.74 9.61 17.24
C GLY A 137 2.41 8.43 16.53
N TRP A 138 3.27 8.67 15.55
CA TRP A 138 3.71 7.65 14.60
C TRP A 138 4.22 6.37 15.25
N ASP A 139 5.22 6.45 16.15
CA ASP A 139 5.79 5.28 16.84
C ASP A 139 4.80 4.53 17.74
N THR A 140 3.77 5.23 18.20
CA THR A 140 2.77 4.64 19.08
C THR A 140 1.69 3.90 18.30
N PHE A 141 1.33 4.38 17.11
CA PHE A 141 0.20 3.85 16.35
C PHE A 141 0.59 3.06 15.10
N TYR A 142 1.78 3.25 14.54
CA TYR A 142 2.22 2.57 13.32
C TYR A 142 2.32 1.04 13.53
N GLY A 143 1.72 0.27 12.63
CA GLY A 143 1.74 -1.20 12.66
C GLY A 143 0.93 -1.87 13.78
N LYS A 144 0.29 -1.10 14.68
CA LYS A 144 -0.45 -1.65 15.84
C LYS A 144 -1.95 -1.69 15.58
N HIS A 145 -2.41 -2.72 14.89
CA HIS A 145 -3.82 -2.88 14.52
C HIS A 145 -4.79 -2.87 15.70
N SER A 146 -4.36 -3.28 16.90
CA SER A 146 -5.18 -3.23 18.13
C SER A 146 -5.53 -1.81 18.59
N MET A 147 -4.77 -0.80 18.14
CA MET A 147 -5.03 0.62 18.46
C MET A 147 -6.15 1.22 17.62
N TYR A 148 -6.65 0.50 16.64
CA TYR A 148 -7.72 0.95 15.74
C TYR A 148 -8.96 0.07 15.86
N THR A 149 -10.12 0.61 15.49
CA THR A 149 -11.34 -0.16 15.30
C THR A 149 -11.20 -1.04 14.04
N ARG A 150 -12.22 -1.86 13.77
CA ARG A 150 -12.22 -2.78 12.62
C ARG A 150 -12.04 -2.10 11.26
N ASP A 151 -12.36 -0.81 11.16
CA ASP A 151 -12.17 -0.04 9.92
C ASP A 151 -10.70 0.37 9.68
N GLY A 152 -9.82 0.21 10.67
CA GLY A 152 -8.40 0.51 10.56
C GLY A 152 -8.05 2.00 10.61
N VAL A 153 -9.01 2.87 10.93
CA VAL A 153 -8.87 4.33 10.84
C VAL A 153 -9.26 5.00 12.15
N HIS A 154 -10.38 4.60 12.73
CA HIS A 154 -10.81 5.15 14.02
C HIS A 154 -10.04 4.47 15.15
N LEU A 155 -9.72 5.23 16.19
CA LEU A 155 -9.05 4.68 17.37
C LEU A 155 -9.99 3.72 18.10
N SER A 156 -9.46 2.58 18.52
CA SER A 156 -10.14 1.69 19.47
C SER A 156 -10.18 2.34 20.86
N LYS A 157 -10.83 1.69 21.84
CA LYS A 157 -10.77 2.14 23.24
C LYS A 157 -9.31 2.26 23.72
N MET A 158 -8.52 1.21 23.48
CA MET A 158 -7.09 1.16 23.80
C MET A 158 -6.30 2.24 23.05
N GLY A 159 -6.58 2.47 21.77
CA GLY A 159 -5.93 3.54 21.01
C GLY A 159 -6.28 4.94 21.49
N THR A 160 -7.52 5.15 21.96
CA THR A 160 -7.97 6.43 22.51
C THR A 160 -7.29 6.72 23.84
N GLU A 161 -7.18 5.73 24.72
CA GLU A 161 -6.45 5.82 25.99
C GLU A 161 -4.96 6.15 25.74
N ALA A 162 -4.29 5.40 24.87
CA ALA A 162 -2.89 5.63 24.51
C ALA A 162 -2.67 7.04 23.92
N TYR A 163 -3.62 7.54 23.14
CA TYR A 163 -3.56 8.90 22.58
C TYR A 163 -3.77 9.96 23.65
N GLY A 164 -4.69 9.73 24.59
CA GLY A 164 -4.92 10.61 25.75
C GLY A 164 -3.66 10.80 26.57
N ASP A 165 -2.97 9.70 26.92
CA ASP A 165 -1.72 9.73 27.68
C ASP A 165 -0.62 10.53 26.98
N GLN A 166 -0.51 10.39 25.65
CA GLN A 166 0.45 11.16 24.86
C GLN A 166 0.15 12.67 24.90
N LEU A 167 -1.12 13.03 24.72
CA LEU A 167 -1.56 14.41 24.78
C LEU A 167 -1.32 15.02 26.16
N GLU A 168 -1.64 14.29 27.24
CA GLU A 168 -1.44 14.77 28.61
C GLU A 168 0.03 15.02 28.92
N LYS A 169 0.93 14.11 28.48
CA LYS A 169 2.38 14.31 28.57
C LYS A 169 2.84 15.55 27.80
N ALA A 170 2.33 15.73 26.59
CA ALA A 170 2.68 16.88 25.75
C ALA A 170 2.21 18.21 26.35
N VAL A 171 0.99 18.24 26.90
CA VAL A 171 0.42 19.40 27.61
C VAL A 171 1.20 19.70 28.89
N SER A 172 1.49 18.69 29.69
CA SER A 172 2.21 18.83 30.96
C SER A 172 3.63 19.40 30.75
N SER A 173 4.36 18.88 29.76
CA SER A 173 5.68 19.39 29.36
C SER A 173 5.63 20.84 28.85
N MET A 174 4.50 21.27 28.28
CA MET A 174 4.32 22.65 27.82
C MET A 174 4.01 23.58 29.00
N ARG A 175 3.15 23.16 29.93
CA ARG A 175 2.80 23.88 31.16
C ARG A 175 4.02 24.15 32.04
N SER A 176 4.96 23.21 32.13
CA SER A 176 6.22 23.43 32.85
C SER A 176 7.12 24.48 32.22
N SER A 177 6.93 24.81 30.94
CA SER A 177 7.74 25.82 30.24
C SER A 177 7.10 27.22 30.19
N TRP A 178 5.80 27.35 30.45
CA TRP A 178 5.05 28.62 30.34
C TRP A 178 4.30 28.92 31.63
N SER A 179 4.67 30.00 32.33
CA SER A 179 4.17 30.27 33.68
C SER A 179 2.83 31.03 33.79
N SER A 180 2.16 31.50 32.72
CA SER A 180 0.98 32.38 32.93
C SER A 180 -0.12 32.51 31.85
N SER A 181 -0.22 31.66 30.81
CA SER A 181 -1.28 31.82 29.78
C SER A 181 -2.11 30.54 29.51
N PRO A 182 -3.44 30.65 29.28
CA PRO A 182 -4.30 29.49 29.03
C PRO A 182 -4.05 28.88 27.65
N LEU A 183 -3.87 27.55 27.63
CA LEU A 183 -3.72 26.75 26.42
C LEU A 183 -5.08 26.54 25.73
N THR A 184 -5.12 26.63 24.41
CA THR A 184 -6.27 26.30 23.56
C THR A 184 -5.97 25.04 22.77
N VAL A 185 -6.75 23.98 22.97
CA VAL A 185 -6.64 22.76 22.16
C VAL A 185 -7.42 22.97 20.86
N VAL A 186 -6.74 22.93 19.71
CA VAL A 186 -7.40 23.06 18.41
C VAL A 186 -7.53 21.66 17.79
N HIS A 187 -8.76 21.17 17.73
CA HIS A 187 -9.07 19.91 17.07
C HIS A 187 -9.36 20.16 15.58
N MET A 188 -8.48 19.74 14.67
CA MET A 188 -8.83 19.71 13.25
C MET A 188 -9.87 18.62 12.99
N ARG A 189 -10.99 18.96 12.34
CA ARG A 189 -12.00 17.98 11.90
C ARG A 189 -11.56 17.34 10.58
N GLN A 190 -11.61 16.01 10.57
CA GLN A 190 -11.75 15.09 9.44
C GLN A 190 -11.18 15.55 8.09
N PHE A 191 -10.06 14.96 7.70
CA PHE A 191 -9.67 14.82 6.30
C PHE A 191 -9.66 13.34 5.93
N SER A 192 -10.75 12.87 5.30
CA SER A 192 -10.85 11.64 4.52
C SER A 192 -10.47 10.30 5.20
N SER A 193 -10.99 9.21 4.65
CA SER A 193 -11.14 7.89 5.25
C SER A 193 -9.86 7.11 5.61
N HIS A 194 -8.67 7.71 5.63
CA HIS A 194 -7.40 6.98 5.79
C HIS A 194 -6.27 7.74 6.52
N TRP A 195 -6.58 8.78 7.29
CA TRP A 195 -5.56 9.59 7.99
C TRP A 195 -5.54 9.34 9.50
N ALA A 196 -4.34 9.14 10.03
CA ALA A 196 -4.07 9.16 11.47
C ALA A 196 -4.50 10.51 12.07
N LYS A 197 -5.14 10.48 13.24
CA LYS A 197 -5.60 11.68 13.94
C LYS A 197 -4.40 12.52 14.37
N VAL A 198 -4.31 13.75 13.88
CA VAL A 198 -3.38 14.78 14.36
C VAL A 198 -4.18 15.80 15.18
N VAL A 199 -3.83 15.99 16.45
CA VAL A 199 -4.40 17.02 17.33
C VAL A 199 -3.34 18.09 17.58
N LEU A 200 -3.73 19.35 17.38
CA LEU A 200 -2.90 20.53 17.61
C LEU A 200 -3.14 21.04 19.04
N LEU A 201 -2.08 21.21 19.80
CA LEU A 201 -2.12 21.95 21.07
C LEU A 201 -1.59 23.36 20.82
N ALA A 202 -2.45 24.38 20.98
CA ALA A 202 -2.06 25.79 20.92
C ALA A 202 -1.86 26.35 22.33
N GLY A 203 -0.75 27.03 22.59
CA GLY A 203 -0.69 28.06 23.62
C GLY A 203 -1.01 29.39 22.95
N LEU A 204 -2.17 29.99 23.25
CA LEU A 204 -2.49 31.32 22.71
C LEU A 204 -1.76 32.36 23.55
N ASP A 205 -0.64 32.88 23.03
CA ASP A 205 -0.15 34.20 23.42
C ASP A 205 -1.08 35.25 22.81
N LYS A 206 -1.81 35.99 23.65
CA LYS A 206 -2.80 37.00 23.25
C LYS A 206 -2.20 38.15 22.43
N THR A 207 -0.87 38.26 22.35
CA THR A 207 -0.17 39.32 21.60
C THR A 207 -0.14 39.12 20.07
N ARG A 208 -0.47 37.93 19.55
CA ARG A 208 -0.43 37.63 18.09
C ARG A 208 -1.79 37.48 17.40
N LEU A 209 -2.88 37.96 18.03
CA LEU A 209 -4.24 37.94 17.45
C LEU A 209 -4.47 38.92 16.28
N GLY A 210 -3.43 39.59 15.79
CA GLY A 210 -3.49 40.53 14.67
C GLY A 210 -3.31 39.92 13.27
N GLN A 211 -3.10 38.60 13.13
CA GLN A 211 -2.93 38.00 11.80
C GLN A 211 -4.27 37.46 11.23
N PRO A 212 -4.64 37.84 9.99
CA PRO A 212 -5.98 37.64 9.42
C PRO A 212 -6.40 36.17 9.17
N GLY A 213 -5.54 35.18 9.46
CA GLY A 213 -5.80 33.76 9.22
C GLY A 213 -6.47 32.99 10.37
N LEU A 214 -6.45 33.51 11.61
CA LEU A 214 -6.88 32.75 12.81
C LEU A 214 -8.35 32.94 13.21
N ALA A 215 -9.07 33.90 12.61
CA ALA A 215 -10.47 34.20 12.96
C ALA A 215 -11.47 33.08 12.60
N ARG A 216 -11.05 32.04 11.86
CA ARG A 216 -11.94 31.00 11.34
C ARG A 216 -12.06 29.74 12.22
N LEU A 217 -11.30 29.65 13.31
CA LEU A 217 -11.18 28.43 14.13
C LEU A 217 -11.77 28.54 15.55
N SER A 218 -12.31 29.68 15.97
CA SER A 218 -12.95 29.82 17.28
C SER A 218 -14.43 29.44 17.24
N LYS A 219 -14.76 28.22 17.66
CA LYS A 219 -16.03 27.96 18.37
C LYS A 219 -15.69 27.55 19.80
N THR A 220 -15.98 28.45 20.72
CA THR A 220 -15.98 28.20 22.17
C THR A 220 -17.04 27.15 22.48
N VAL A 221 -16.63 26.03 23.08
CA VAL A 221 -17.56 25.10 23.72
C VAL A 221 -17.73 25.57 25.16
N SER A 222 -18.91 26.10 25.47
CA SER A 222 -19.35 26.39 26.83
C SER A 222 -19.57 25.07 27.59
N ALA A 223 -19.05 24.95 28.80
CA ALA A 223 -19.34 23.83 29.70
C ALA A 223 -20.82 23.86 30.14
N PRO A 224 -21.48 22.71 30.35
CA PRO A 224 -22.76 22.67 31.04
C PRO A 224 -22.55 22.72 32.56
N ASP A 225 -23.47 23.40 33.24
CA ASP A 225 -23.58 23.51 34.70
C ASP A 225 -23.82 22.15 35.40
#